data_AF-A0A1S9D2X9-F1
#
_entry.id   AF-A0A1S9D2X9-F1
#
_cell.length_a   1.000
_cell.length_b   1.000
_cell.length_c   1.000
_cell.angle_alpha   90.00
_cell.angle_beta   90.00
_cell.angle_gamma   90.00
#
_symmetry.space_group_name_H-M   'P 1'
#
loop_
_entity.id
_entity.type
_entity.pdbx_description
1 polymer ?
#
loop_
_entity_poly.entity_id
_entity_poly.type
_entity_poly.pdbx_seq_one_letter_code
_entity_poly.pdbx_strand_id
1 'polypeptide(L)'
;MLAQSKRDLAIAAIVVFCVSVGLYLDGDCTRTEQYFLGAIAWCFLFGLLQFETPAIRMQVGVAVAVATLCEYSFAPLYHIYTYRFDNVPAYVPPGHGMVYLTAVALARSVLFERYGTHIERVTLVIGACWALWGVTYAERTDTGGAVLFLVFCAFFFVGRSPLLYIAAFYITSYLEIVGTYSGTWAWAVHWPSWGQLPQANPPSGIAAGYCFLDTIALFGAPIVMRFITYCGMAFRRQPVPMRVIQAPSARDSR
;
A
#
# COMPACT_ATOMS: atom_id res chain seq x y z
N MET A 1 15.63 -20.41 2.11
CA MET A 1 16.20 -19.05 2.03
C MET A 1 16.33 -18.58 0.57
N LEU A 2 17.22 -19.16 -0.26
CA LEU A 2 17.40 -18.71 -1.66
C LEU A 2 16.15 -18.81 -2.56
N ALA A 3 15.40 -19.91 -2.49
CA ALA A 3 14.18 -20.07 -3.29
C ALA A 3 13.09 -19.04 -2.93
N GLN A 4 12.95 -18.74 -1.63
CA GLN A 4 12.04 -17.70 -1.14
C GLN A 4 12.48 -16.32 -1.64
N SER A 5 13.78 -16.00 -1.55
CA SER A 5 14.28 -14.73 -2.07
C SER A 5 14.12 -14.58 -3.59
N LYS A 6 14.23 -15.65 -4.38
CA LYS A 6 13.95 -15.59 -5.82
C LYS A 6 12.50 -15.21 -6.09
N ARG A 7 11.57 -15.80 -5.32
CA ARG A 7 10.14 -15.45 -5.39
C ARG A 7 9.91 -13.98 -5.01
N ASP A 8 10.60 -13.49 -4.00
CA ASP A 8 10.44 -12.11 -3.52
C ASP A 8 10.89 -11.09 -4.55
N LEU A 9 12.03 -11.33 -5.18
CA LEU A 9 12.52 -10.50 -6.29
C LEU A 9 11.60 -10.62 -7.52
N ALA A 10 11.01 -11.79 -7.76
CA ALA A 10 10.03 -11.97 -8.84
C ALA A 10 8.74 -11.18 -8.57
N ILE A 11 8.24 -11.16 -7.33
CA ILE A 11 7.10 -10.31 -6.93
C ILE A 11 7.42 -8.85 -7.25
N ALA A 12 8.59 -8.36 -6.81
CA ALA A 12 8.99 -6.97 -7.06
C ALA A 12 9.10 -6.66 -8.56
N ALA A 13 9.70 -7.55 -9.34
CA ALA A 13 9.82 -7.37 -10.79
C ALA A 13 8.47 -7.37 -11.51
N ILE A 14 7.55 -8.29 -11.12
CA ILE A 14 6.19 -8.35 -11.67
C ILE A 14 5.44 -7.06 -11.33
N VAL A 15 5.49 -6.59 -10.09
CA VAL A 15 4.77 -5.38 -9.70
C VAL A 15 5.36 -4.14 -10.36
N VAL A 16 6.69 -4.02 -10.45
CA VAL A 16 7.33 -2.94 -11.23
C VAL A 16 6.82 -2.95 -12.66
N PHE A 17 6.79 -4.10 -13.33
CA PHE A 17 6.25 -4.23 -14.68
C PHE A 17 4.76 -3.85 -14.76
N CYS A 18 3.93 -4.33 -13.83
CA CYS A 18 2.51 -3.99 -13.77
C CYS A 18 2.29 -2.48 -13.57
N VAL A 19 3.11 -1.83 -12.74
CA VAL A 19 3.09 -0.38 -12.54
C VAL A 19 3.50 0.35 -13.82
N SER A 20 4.61 -0.05 -14.47
CA SER A 20 5.06 0.59 -15.71
C SER A 20 3.97 0.52 -16.78
N VAL A 21 3.46 -0.68 -17.04
CA VAL A 21 2.51 -0.92 -18.13
C VAL A 21 1.15 -0.35 -17.78
N GLY A 22 0.66 -0.58 -16.56
CA GLY A 22 -0.66 -0.13 -16.13
C GLY A 22 -0.78 1.39 -16.16
N LEU A 23 0.20 2.10 -15.60
CA LEU A 23 0.18 3.57 -15.57
C LEU A 23 0.45 4.19 -16.94
N TYR A 24 1.34 3.60 -17.74
CA TYR A 24 1.55 4.05 -19.11
C TYR A 24 0.28 3.91 -19.96
N LEU A 25 -0.40 2.75 -19.87
CA LEU A 25 -1.66 2.53 -20.58
C LEU A 25 -2.77 3.46 -20.08
N ASP A 26 -2.86 3.69 -18.77
CA ASP A 26 -3.86 4.61 -18.20
C ASP A 26 -3.68 6.06 -18.66
N GLY A 27 -2.46 6.47 -19.04
CA GLY A 27 -2.20 7.81 -19.58
C GLY A 27 -3.04 8.13 -20.83
N ASP A 28 -3.27 7.13 -21.68
CA ASP A 28 -3.96 7.31 -22.98
C ASP A 28 -5.30 6.56 -23.08
N CYS A 29 -5.63 5.65 -22.15
CA CYS A 29 -6.83 4.82 -22.27
C CYS A 29 -8.15 5.58 -22.03
N THR A 30 -9.28 4.99 -22.38
CA THR A 30 -10.61 5.46 -22.01
C THR A 30 -10.96 5.09 -20.57
N ARG A 31 -11.99 5.71 -19.99
CA ARG A 31 -12.48 5.35 -18.64
C ARG A 31 -12.95 3.88 -18.56
N THR A 32 -13.50 3.33 -19.65
CA THR A 32 -13.88 1.92 -19.70
C THR A 32 -12.66 1.00 -19.64
N GLU A 33 -11.60 1.33 -20.39
CA GLU A 33 -10.32 0.61 -20.34
C GLU A 33 -9.66 0.71 -18.96
N GLN A 34 -9.79 1.84 -18.26
CA GLN A 34 -9.32 1.99 -16.88
C GLN A 34 -10.00 0.98 -15.92
N TYR A 35 -11.29 0.66 -16.12
CA TYR A 35 -11.95 -0.40 -15.35
C TYR A 35 -11.40 -1.79 -15.67
N PHE A 36 -11.05 -2.05 -16.94
CA PHE A 36 -10.38 -3.30 -17.34
C PHE A 36 -8.99 -3.41 -16.70
N LEU A 37 -8.21 -2.31 -16.66
CA LEU A 37 -6.94 -2.26 -15.90
C LEU A 37 -7.18 -2.56 -14.41
N GLY A 38 -8.27 -2.07 -13.83
CA GLY A 38 -8.70 -2.40 -12.47
C GLY A 38 -8.92 -3.89 -12.25
N ALA A 39 -9.68 -4.55 -13.13
CA ALA A 39 -9.91 -5.99 -13.07
C ALA A 39 -8.60 -6.79 -13.19
N ILE A 40 -7.72 -6.38 -14.11
CA ILE A 40 -6.39 -6.98 -14.29
C ILE A 40 -5.55 -6.82 -13.03
N ALA A 41 -5.50 -5.64 -12.41
CA ALA A 41 -4.75 -5.38 -11.20
C ALA A 41 -5.21 -6.26 -10.02
N TRP A 42 -6.53 -6.46 -9.87
CA TRP A 42 -7.06 -7.40 -8.87
C TRP A 42 -6.65 -8.85 -9.14
N CYS A 43 -6.68 -9.29 -10.41
CA CYS A 43 -6.20 -10.63 -10.78
C CYS A 43 -4.73 -10.83 -10.42
N PHE A 44 -3.87 -9.85 -10.70
CA PHE A 44 -2.45 -9.88 -10.30
C PHE A 44 -2.30 -9.92 -8.79
N LEU A 45 -2.98 -9.05 -8.05
CA LEU A 45 -2.91 -9.04 -6.59
C LEU A 45 -3.31 -10.40 -6.00
N PHE A 46 -4.45 -10.96 -6.40
CA PHE A 46 -4.90 -12.25 -5.90
C PHE A 46 -3.97 -13.40 -6.29
N GLY A 47 -3.40 -13.35 -7.50
CA GLY A 47 -2.38 -14.31 -7.96
C GLY A 47 -1.13 -14.26 -7.10
N LEU A 48 -0.59 -13.07 -6.84
CA LEU A 48 0.61 -12.87 -6.01
C LEU A 48 0.36 -13.32 -4.55
N LEU A 49 -0.84 -13.11 -4.02
CA LEU A 49 -1.20 -13.51 -2.65
C LEU A 49 -1.39 -15.03 -2.46
N GLN A 50 -1.55 -15.82 -3.52
CA GLN A 50 -1.79 -17.28 -3.41
C GLN A 50 -0.70 -18.01 -2.62
N PHE A 51 0.54 -17.51 -2.63
CA PHE A 51 1.67 -18.17 -1.98
C PHE A 51 2.17 -17.43 -0.73
N GLU A 52 1.42 -16.42 -0.28
CA GLU A 52 1.71 -15.67 0.94
C GLU A 52 1.04 -16.26 2.18
N THR A 53 1.66 -16.01 3.33
CA THR A 53 1.12 -16.44 4.62
C THR A 53 -0.17 -15.68 4.96
N PRO A 54 -1.07 -16.24 5.79
CA PRO A 54 -2.27 -15.53 6.24
C PRO A 54 -1.98 -14.16 6.88
N ALA A 55 -0.85 -14.03 7.57
CA ALA A 55 -0.43 -12.77 8.19
C ALA A 55 -0.15 -11.69 7.12
N ILE A 56 0.61 -12.02 6.07
CA ILE A 56 0.92 -11.07 4.99
C ILE A 56 -0.33 -10.75 4.18
N ARG A 57 -1.18 -11.75 3.90
CA ARG A 57 -2.48 -11.51 3.24
C ARG A 57 -3.34 -10.53 4.04
N MET A 58 -3.35 -10.64 5.36
CA MET A 58 -4.07 -9.69 6.20
C MET A 58 -3.45 -8.30 6.15
N GLN A 59 -2.12 -8.18 6.24
CA GLN A 59 -1.44 -6.90 6.11
C GLN A 59 -1.78 -6.21 4.79
N VAL A 60 -1.73 -6.95 3.68
CA VAL A 60 -2.13 -6.45 2.36
C VAL A 60 -3.60 -6.03 2.35
N GLY A 61 -4.50 -6.83 2.94
CA GLY A 61 -5.92 -6.47 3.06
C GLY A 61 -6.15 -5.17 3.83
N VAL A 62 -5.43 -4.98 4.95
CA VAL A 62 -5.47 -3.73 5.73
C VAL A 62 -4.89 -2.57 4.92
N ALA A 63 -3.76 -2.76 4.24
CA ALA A 63 -3.15 -1.75 3.38
C ALA A 63 -4.13 -1.29 2.29
N VAL A 64 -4.75 -2.23 1.58
CA VAL A 64 -5.76 -1.93 0.54
C VAL A 64 -6.93 -1.14 1.13
N ALA A 65 -7.48 -1.57 2.27
CA ALA A 65 -8.62 -0.90 2.89
C ALA A 65 -8.28 0.54 3.31
N VAL A 66 -7.16 0.73 4.03
CA VAL A 66 -6.74 2.04 4.54
C VAL A 66 -6.33 2.95 3.40
N ALA A 67 -5.54 2.46 2.44
CA ALA A 67 -5.15 3.24 1.27
C ALA A 67 -6.37 3.68 0.46
N THR A 68 -7.36 2.80 0.26
CA THR A 68 -8.61 3.19 -0.42
C THR A 68 -9.33 4.33 0.31
N LEU A 69 -9.44 4.27 1.64
CA LEU A 69 -10.04 5.36 2.42
C LEU A 69 -9.23 6.66 2.28
N CYS A 70 -7.90 6.57 2.30
CA CYS A 70 -7.02 7.71 2.09
C CYS A 70 -7.17 8.31 0.69
N GLU A 71 -7.21 7.49 -0.36
CA GLU A 71 -7.35 7.91 -1.75
C GLU A 71 -8.66 8.67 -2.00
N TYR A 72 -9.78 8.12 -1.51
CA TYR A 72 -11.07 8.79 -1.56
C TYR A 72 -11.18 9.99 -0.63
N SER A 73 -10.20 10.22 0.25
CA SER A 73 -10.10 11.46 1.04
C SER A 73 -9.22 12.48 0.33
N PHE A 74 -8.01 12.09 -0.08
CA PHE A 74 -6.97 12.99 -0.57
C PHE A 74 -7.25 13.51 -1.98
N ALA A 75 -7.73 12.66 -2.88
CA ALA A 75 -7.98 13.08 -4.26
C ALA A 75 -9.29 13.85 -4.42
N PRO A 76 -10.48 13.31 -4.06
CA PRO A 76 -11.73 14.00 -4.33
C PRO A 76 -12.18 14.98 -3.24
N LEU A 77 -11.79 14.81 -1.95
CA LEU A 77 -12.22 15.72 -0.88
C LEU A 77 -11.22 16.85 -0.63
N TYR A 78 -9.93 16.52 -0.55
CA TYR A 78 -8.89 17.49 -0.23
C TYR A 78 -8.11 18.00 -1.46
N HIS A 79 -8.31 17.39 -2.64
CA HIS A 79 -7.65 17.76 -3.89
C HIS A 79 -6.13 17.91 -3.77
N ILE A 80 -5.48 17.02 -3.00
CA ILE A 80 -4.02 17.02 -2.84
C ILE A 80 -3.34 16.62 -4.16
N TYR A 81 -4.00 15.76 -4.92
CA TYR A 81 -3.70 15.41 -6.32
C TYR A 81 -5.02 15.06 -7.02
N THR A 82 -5.03 15.13 -8.35
CA THR A 82 -6.20 14.84 -9.18
C THR A 82 -5.85 13.80 -10.24
N TYR A 83 -6.67 12.75 -10.34
CA TYR A 83 -6.58 11.76 -11.41
C TYR A 83 -7.20 12.31 -12.71
N ARG A 84 -6.72 11.82 -13.86
CA ARG A 84 -7.13 12.25 -15.21
C ARG A 84 -8.65 12.30 -15.44
N PHE A 85 -9.40 11.40 -14.83
CA PHE A 85 -10.86 11.30 -14.99
C PHE A 85 -11.65 11.77 -13.76
N ASP A 86 -11.02 12.46 -12.81
CA ASP A 86 -11.60 12.92 -11.54
C ASP A 86 -12.23 11.80 -10.69
N ASN A 87 -11.91 10.53 -10.98
CA ASN A 87 -12.25 9.37 -10.19
C ASN A 87 -10.99 8.72 -9.68
N VAL A 88 -11.07 8.08 -8.50
CA VAL A 88 -10.05 7.12 -8.08
C VAL A 88 -10.10 5.94 -9.05
N PRO A 89 -9.03 5.63 -9.81
CA PRO A 89 -9.02 4.52 -10.75
C PRO A 89 -9.23 3.18 -10.04
N ALA A 90 -9.96 2.26 -10.66
CA ALA A 90 -10.28 0.96 -10.05
C ALA A 90 -9.05 0.07 -9.78
N TYR A 91 -7.91 0.35 -10.41
CA TYR A 91 -6.64 -0.32 -10.14
C TYR A 91 -5.90 0.25 -8.93
N VAL A 92 -6.28 1.41 -8.39
CA VAL A 92 -5.58 2.03 -7.26
C VAL A 92 -5.67 1.18 -5.98
N PRO A 93 -6.85 0.69 -5.55
CA PRO A 93 -6.93 -0.20 -4.39
C PRO A 93 -6.04 -1.45 -4.51
N PRO A 94 -6.12 -2.29 -5.56
CA PRO A 94 -5.23 -3.44 -5.67
C PRO A 94 -3.77 -3.04 -5.93
N GLY A 95 -3.53 -1.88 -6.56
CA GLY A 95 -2.21 -1.28 -6.74
C GLY A 95 -1.50 -1.05 -5.41
N HIS A 96 -2.16 -0.42 -4.44
CA HIS A 96 -1.63 -0.25 -3.08
C HIS A 96 -1.33 -1.58 -2.38
N GLY A 97 -2.16 -2.59 -2.60
CA GLY A 97 -1.89 -3.95 -2.13
C GLY A 97 -0.62 -4.55 -2.73
N MET A 98 -0.40 -4.38 -4.03
CA MET A 98 0.80 -4.84 -4.73
C MET A 98 2.05 -4.05 -4.32
N VAL A 99 1.93 -2.75 -4.09
CA VAL A 99 3.00 -1.87 -3.60
C VAL A 99 3.44 -2.31 -2.20
N TYR A 100 2.49 -2.49 -1.27
CA TYR A 100 2.78 -2.99 0.07
C TYR A 100 3.44 -4.38 0.03
N LEU A 101 2.88 -5.30 -0.78
CA LEU A 101 3.43 -6.64 -0.94
C LEU A 101 4.86 -6.61 -1.48
N THR A 102 5.15 -5.69 -2.41
CA THR A 102 6.50 -5.48 -2.95
C THR A 102 7.46 -4.97 -1.89
N ALA A 103 7.03 -4.02 -1.06
CA ALA A 103 7.84 -3.52 0.04
C ALA A 103 8.20 -4.65 1.03
N VAL A 104 7.21 -5.47 1.41
CA VAL A 104 7.43 -6.66 2.26
C VAL A 104 8.35 -7.68 1.59
N ALA A 105 8.17 -7.96 0.30
CA ALA A 105 8.97 -8.91 -0.45
C ALA A 105 10.44 -8.45 -0.56
N LEU A 106 10.68 -7.20 -0.91
CA LEU A 106 12.02 -6.63 -0.97
C LEU A 106 12.70 -6.65 0.41
N ALA A 107 11.99 -6.22 1.46
CA ALA A 107 12.54 -6.18 2.82
C ALA A 107 12.95 -7.56 3.37
N ARG A 108 12.33 -8.65 2.89
CA ARG A 108 12.67 -10.03 3.27
C ARG A 108 13.61 -10.74 2.28
N SER A 109 14.03 -10.06 1.21
CA SER A 109 14.87 -10.64 0.17
C SER A 109 16.35 -10.70 0.57
N VAL A 110 17.11 -11.61 -0.05
CA VAL A 110 18.57 -11.73 0.14
C VAL A 110 19.31 -10.45 -0.27
N LEU A 111 18.72 -9.64 -1.15
CA LEU A 111 19.31 -8.37 -1.58
C LEU A 111 19.35 -7.39 -0.40
N PHE A 112 18.24 -7.23 0.30
CA PHE A 112 18.12 -6.33 1.45
C PHE A 112 18.82 -6.92 2.68
N GLU A 113 18.79 -8.23 2.85
CA GLU A 113 19.55 -8.91 3.90
C GLU A 113 21.06 -8.70 3.75
N ARG A 114 21.59 -8.85 2.52
CA ARG A 114 23.03 -8.78 2.26
C ARG A 114 23.58 -7.36 2.16
N TYR A 115 22.80 -6.43 1.61
CA TYR A 115 23.26 -5.08 1.30
C TYR A 115 22.48 -3.98 2.03
N GLY A 116 21.67 -4.32 3.04
CA GLY A 116 20.78 -3.39 3.77
C GLY A 116 21.43 -2.06 4.12
N THR A 117 22.58 -2.07 4.81
CA THR A 117 23.28 -0.83 5.19
C THR A 117 23.75 0.02 4.00
N HIS A 118 24.10 -0.60 2.87
CA HIS A 118 24.44 0.14 1.66
C HIS A 118 23.18 0.74 1.02
N ILE A 119 22.10 -0.03 0.94
CA ILE A 119 20.81 0.40 0.40
C ILE A 119 20.25 1.56 1.24
N GLU A 120 20.34 1.49 2.57
CA GLU A 120 19.98 2.55 3.52
C GLU A 120 20.68 3.87 3.19
N ARG A 121 22.02 3.84 3.12
CA ARG A 121 22.82 5.04 2.84
C ARG A 121 22.50 5.62 1.47
N VAL A 122 22.39 4.77 0.46
CA VAL A 122 22.06 5.18 -0.91
C VAL A 122 20.66 5.81 -0.94
N THR A 123 19.69 5.23 -0.25
CA THR A 123 18.32 5.75 -0.15
C THR A 123 18.30 7.15 0.46
N LEU A 124 18.99 7.35 1.58
CA LEU A 124 19.07 8.65 2.24
C LEU A 124 19.75 9.70 1.35
N VAL A 125 20.84 9.34 0.67
CA VAL A 125 21.55 10.26 -0.24
C VAL A 125 20.66 10.63 -1.42
N ILE A 126 20.04 9.65 -2.09
CA ILE A 126 19.16 9.89 -3.23
C ILE A 126 17.98 10.77 -2.82
N GLY A 127 17.30 10.43 -1.72
CA GLY A 127 16.16 11.21 -1.24
C GLY A 127 16.56 12.62 -0.81
N ALA A 128 17.71 12.81 -0.16
CA ALA A 128 18.21 14.13 0.20
C ALA A 128 18.58 14.96 -1.03
N CYS A 129 19.23 14.35 -2.03
CA CYS A 129 19.52 15.00 -3.31
C CYS A 129 18.24 15.39 -4.05
N TRP A 130 17.23 14.53 -4.06
CA TRP A 130 15.95 14.81 -4.70
C TRP A 130 15.20 15.95 -3.98
N ALA A 131 15.11 15.91 -2.64
CA ALA A 131 14.49 16.96 -1.86
C ALA A 131 15.21 18.31 -2.01
N LEU A 132 16.55 18.30 -1.99
CA LEU A 132 17.35 19.51 -2.20
C LEU A 132 17.13 20.07 -3.60
N TRP A 133 17.19 19.22 -4.64
CA TRP A 133 16.89 19.63 -6.01
C TRP A 133 15.47 20.17 -6.15
N GLY A 134 14.49 19.52 -5.51
CA GLY A 134 13.09 19.93 -5.49
C GLY A 134 12.87 21.33 -4.93
N VAL A 135 13.61 21.72 -3.89
CA VAL A 135 13.48 23.05 -3.28
C VAL A 135 14.29 24.13 -4.03
N THR A 136 15.34 23.75 -4.75
CA THR A 136 16.31 24.71 -5.32
C THR A 136 16.23 24.89 -6.83
N TYR A 137 16.00 23.82 -7.60
CA TYR A 137 16.13 23.81 -9.06
C TYR A 137 14.91 23.27 -9.80
N ALA A 138 13.99 22.58 -9.12
CA ALA A 138 12.79 22.07 -9.77
C ALA A 138 11.91 23.21 -10.31
N GLU A 139 11.23 22.94 -11.43
CA GLU A 139 10.30 23.89 -12.07
C GLU A 139 9.20 24.34 -11.09
N ARG A 140 8.73 23.42 -10.26
CA ARG A 140 7.82 23.68 -9.13
C ARG A 140 8.58 23.45 -7.83
N THR A 141 8.66 24.47 -6.98
CA THR A 141 9.30 24.36 -5.67
C THR A 141 8.64 23.27 -4.83
N ASP A 142 9.44 22.34 -4.32
CA ASP A 142 8.99 21.14 -3.60
C ASP A 142 9.17 21.22 -2.08
N THR A 143 8.72 22.29 -1.45
CA THR A 143 8.83 22.44 0.01
C THR A 143 8.06 21.36 0.75
N GLY A 144 6.86 21.02 0.27
CA GLY A 144 6.03 19.93 0.80
C GLY A 144 6.73 18.57 0.69
N GLY A 145 7.30 18.25 -0.48
CA GLY A 145 8.08 17.02 -0.65
C GLY A 145 9.31 16.98 0.25
N ALA A 146 10.03 18.08 0.43
CA ALA A 146 11.17 18.13 1.35
C ALA A 146 10.76 17.90 2.81
N VAL A 147 9.63 18.48 3.26
CA VAL A 147 9.07 18.20 4.60
C VAL A 147 8.69 16.73 4.73
N LEU A 148 8.02 16.15 3.73
CA LEU A 148 7.69 14.73 3.73
C LEU A 148 8.96 13.85 3.75
N PHE A 149 10.04 14.27 3.10
CA PHE A 149 11.31 13.53 3.15
C PHE A 149 11.89 13.51 4.57
N LEU A 150 11.78 14.61 5.34
CA LEU A 150 12.14 14.62 6.76
C LEU A 150 11.27 13.66 7.59
N VAL A 151 9.97 13.59 7.27
CA VAL A 151 9.05 12.61 7.90
C VAL A 151 9.46 11.18 7.55
N PHE A 152 9.84 10.92 6.29
CA PHE A 152 10.41 9.63 5.87
C PHE A 152 11.67 9.30 6.67
N CYS A 153 12.59 10.24 6.85
CA CYS A 153 13.78 10.05 7.69
C CYS A 153 13.39 9.71 9.14
N ALA A 154 12.35 10.33 9.70
CA ALA A 154 11.85 9.99 11.03
C ALA A 154 11.32 8.54 11.08
N PHE A 155 10.55 8.08 10.08
CA PHE A 155 10.15 6.67 9.98
C PHE A 155 11.36 5.74 9.88
N PHE A 156 12.38 6.12 9.11
CA PHE A 156 13.59 5.33 8.97
C PHE A 156 14.37 5.20 10.29
N PHE A 157 14.64 6.32 10.97
CA PHE A 157 15.48 6.34 12.19
C PHE A 157 14.74 5.87 13.46
N VAL A 158 13.43 6.08 13.54
CA VAL A 158 12.64 5.80 14.75
C VAL A 158 11.74 4.58 14.60
N GLY A 159 11.38 4.22 13.37
CA GLY A 159 10.41 3.17 13.10
C GLY A 159 10.95 1.77 13.32
N ARG A 160 10.03 0.82 13.52
CA ARG A 160 10.36 -0.57 13.91
C ARG A 160 10.78 -1.47 12.74
N SER A 161 10.61 -1.01 11.50
CA SER A 161 10.84 -1.82 10.29
C SER A 161 11.55 -1.00 9.19
N PRO A 162 12.81 -0.57 9.41
CA PRO A 162 13.52 0.32 8.49
C PRO A 162 13.66 -0.23 7.06
N LEU A 163 13.90 -1.54 6.91
CA LEU A 163 14.01 -2.17 5.59
C LEU A 163 12.68 -2.15 4.81
N LEU A 164 11.54 -2.23 5.50
CA LEU A 164 10.22 -2.08 4.88
C LEU A 164 10.04 -0.66 4.35
N TYR A 165 10.36 0.35 5.15
CA TYR A 165 10.24 1.76 4.76
C TYR A 165 11.15 2.12 3.59
N ILE A 166 12.37 1.58 3.57
CA ILE A 166 13.29 1.76 2.44
C ILE A 166 12.77 1.06 1.18
N ALA A 167 12.26 -0.16 1.31
CA ALA A 167 11.65 -0.84 0.18
C ALA A 167 10.44 -0.06 -0.36
N ALA A 168 9.60 0.47 0.54
CA ALA A 168 8.49 1.37 0.21
C ALA A 168 8.99 2.61 -0.53
N PHE A 169 10.06 3.26 -0.07
CA PHE A 169 10.66 4.42 -0.75
C PHE A 169 10.94 4.13 -2.22
N TYR A 170 11.58 3.00 -2.55
CA TYR A 170 11.89 2.68 -3.94
C TYR A 170 10.65 2.45 -4.80
N ILE A 171 9.73 1.57 -4.38
CA ILE A 171 8.57 1.23 -5.21
C ILE A 171 7.60 2.42 -5.35
N THR A 172 7.50 3.27 -4.32
CA THR A 172 6.59 4.43 -4.32
C THR A 172 7.19 5.60 -5.07
N SER A 173 8.48 5.89 -4.92
CA SER A 173 9.17 6.86 -5.78
C SER A 173 9.05 6.46 -7.25
N TYR A 174 9.22 5.17 -7.55
CA TYR A 174 9.08 4.64 -8.89
C TYR A 174 7.67 4.86 -9.45
N LEU A 175 6.62 4.43 -8.74
CA LEU A 175 5.25 4.57 -9.23
C LEU A 175 4.85 6.05 -9.38
N GLU A 176 5.32 6.92 -8.50
CA GLU A 176 5.01 8.35 -8.53
C GLU A 176 5.65 9.04 -9.73
N ILE A 177 6.91 8.72 -10.03
CA ILE A 177 7.58 9.20 -11.24
C ILE A 177 6.84 8.71 -12.48
N VAL A 178 6.53 7.42 -12.57
CA VAL A 178 5.85 6.85 -13.74
C VAL A 178 4.43 7.42 -13.89
N GLY A 179 3.65 7.47 -12.82
CA GLY A 179 2.26 7.91 -12.87
C GLY A 179 2.10 9.37 -13.25
N THR A 180 2.89 10.25 -12.62
CA THR A 180 2.88 11.68 -12.94
C THR A 180 3.44 11.97 -14.32
N TYR A 181 4.49 11.24 -14.75
CA TYR A 181 5.02 11.34 -16.11
C TYR A 181 4.01 10.90 -17.17
N SER A 182 3.28 9.81 -16.93
CA SER A 182 2.22 9.32 -17.82
C SER A 182 0.92 10.12 -17.75
N GLY A 183 0.83 11.13 -16.89
CA GLY A 183 -0.36 11.99 -16.77
C GLY A 183 -1.58 11.28 -16.16
N THR A 184 -1.37 10.19 -15.43
CA THR A 184 -2.46 9.44 -14.77
C THR A 184 -3.02 10.20 -13.57
N TRP A 185 -2.15 10.89 -12.83
CA TRP A 185 -2.51 11.94 -11.87
C TRP A 185 -1.52 13.09 -11.90
N ALA A 186 -1.94 14.23 -11.35
CA ALA A 186 -1.07 15.36 -11.10
C ALA A 186 -1.26 15.87 -9.67
N TRP A 187 -0.14 16.13 -8.98
CA TRP A 187 -0.13 16.77 -7.68
C TRP A 187 -0.49 18.25 -7.79
N ALA A 188 -1.34 18.72 -6.88
CA ALA A 188 -1.72 20.14 -6.80
C ALA A 188 -0.48 21.02 -6.62
N VAL A 189 -0.45 22.24 -7.20
CA VAL A 189 0.71 23.15 -7.07
C VAL A 189 1.03 23.50 -5.62
N HIS A 190 -0.02 23.67 -4.83
CA HIS A 190 0.04 23.96 -3.42
C HIS A 190 -0.83 22.96 -2.66
N TRP A 191 -0.37 22.57 -1.48
CA TRP A 191 -1.15 21.73 -0.57
C TRP A 191 -2.37 22.51 -0.05
N PRO A 192 -3.62 22.14 -0.40
CA PRO A 192 -4.78 22.99 -0.13
C PRO A 192 -5.09 23.17 1.36
N SER A 193 -4.90 22.13 2.17
CA SER A 193 -5.24 22.10 3.60
C SER A 193 -4.12 22.50 4.57
N TRP A 194 -2.87 22.69 4.11
CA TRP A 194 -1.70 23.02 4.93
C TRP A 194 -1.04 24.32 4.46
N GLY A 195 -1.78 25.42 4.57
CA GLY A 195 -1.22 26.76 4.37
C GLY A 195 -0.63 27.01 2.98
N GLN A 196 -1.08 26.28 1.96
CA GLN A 196 -0.60 26.38 0.57
C GLN A 196 0.89 26.06 0.38
N LEU A 197 1.44 25.12 1.17
CA LEU A 197 2.81 24.63 0.98
C LEU A 197 3.05 24.21 -0.49
N PRO A 198 4.04 24.80 -1.19
CA PRO A 198 4.39 24.41 -2.55
C PRO A 198 4.86 22.95 -2.62
N GLN A 199 4.44 22.23 -3.65
CA GLN A 199 4.87 20.85 -3.89
C GLN A 199 5.13 20.59 -5.38
N ALA A 200 6.10 19.72 -5.67
CA ALA A 200 6.40 19.29 -7.04
C ALA A 200 5.41 18.22 -7.53
N ASN A 201 5.62 17.75 -8.77
CA ASN A 201 4.85 16.68 -9.39
C ASN A 201 5.82 15.62 -9.98
N PRO A 202 6.20 14.59 -9.21
CA PRO A 202 5.73 14.24 -7.87
C PRO A 202 6.55 14.89 -6.74
N PRO A 203 6.03 14.95 -5.49
CA PRO A 203 6.78 15.40 -4.33
C PRO A 203 7.91 14.41 -3.95
N SER A 204 9.11 14.91 -3.73
CA SER A 204 10.34 14.12 -3.44
C SER A 204 10.26 13.21 -2.20
N GLY A 205 9.42 13.58 -1.22
CA GLY A 205 9.27 12.84 0.03
C GLY A 205 8.01 12.00 0.14
N ILE A 206 7.23 11.84 -0.94
CA ILE A 206 5.89 11.23 -0.88
C ILE A 206 5.86 9.81 -0.31
N ALA A 207 6.98 9.08 -0.39
CA ALA A 207 7.21 7.80 0.28
C ALA A 207 6.84 7.79 1.78
N ALA A 208 6.88 8.93 2.47
CA ALA A 208 6.46 9.04 3.87
C ALA A 208 4.98 8.67 4.08
N GLY A 209 4.09 9.04 3.15
CA GLY A 209 2.68 8.66 3.20
C GLY A 209 2.50 7.15 3.13
N TYR A 210 3.27 6.48 2.28
CA TYR A 210 3.29 5.03 2.18
C TYR A 210 3.88 4.37 3.43
N CYS A 211 4.95 4.93 4.03
CA CYS A 211 5.48 4.42 5.30
C CYS A 211 4.44 4.45 6.42
N PHE A 212 3.56 5.46 6.43
CA PHE A 212 2.44 5.54 7.35
C PHE A 212 1.40 4.43 7.09
N LEU A 213 0.99 4.22 5.83
CA LEU A 213 0.09 3.13 5.45
C LEU A 213 0.67 1.76 5.81
N ASP A 214 1.95 1.55 5.52
CA ASP A 214 2.68 0.31 5.79
C ASP A 214 2.73 0.01 7.29
N THR A 215 2.92 1.05 8.11
CA THR A 215 2.90 0.97 9.57
C THR A 215 1.53 0.54 10.06
N ILE A 216 0.45 1.12 9.53
CA ILE A 216 -0.92 0.72 9.88
C ILE A 216 -1.19 -0.72 9.47
N ALA A 217 -0.76 -1.13 8.28
CA ALA A 217 -0.91 -2.51 7.82
C ALA A 217 -0.18 -3.51 8.72
N LEU A 218 1.08 -3.20 9.05
CA LEU A 218 1.93 -4.05 9.89
C LEU A 218 1.35 -4.25 11.30
N PHE A 219 0.90 -3.17 11.95
CA PHE A 219 0.38 -3.23 13.32
C PHE A 219 -1.12 -3.55 13.41
N GLY A 220 -1.89 -3.20 12.37
CA GLY A 220 -3.33 -3.42 12.30
C GLY A 220 -3.69 -4.87 11.99
N ALA A 221 -2.91 -5.56 11.15
CA ALA A 221 -3.23 -6.94 10.75
C ALA A 221 -3.37 -7.92 11.93
N PRO A 222 -2.46 -7.96 12.93
CA PRO A 222 -2.64 -8.81 14.11
C PRO A 222 -3.92 -8.49 14.91
N ILE A 223 -4.31 -7.22 14.99
CA ILE A 223 -5.53 -6.78 15.70
C ILE A 223 -6.77 -7.29 14.96
N VAL A 224 -6.82 -7.09 13.64
CA VAL A 224 -7.92 -7.55 12.80
C VAL A 224 -8.03 -9.08 12.82
N MET A 225 -6.92 -9.81 12.73
CA MET A 225 -6.94 -11.27 12.82
C MET A 225 -7.49 -11.79 14.16
N ARG A 226 -7.09 -11.16 15.28
CA ARG A 226 -7.60 -11.50 16.61
C ARG A 226 -9.09 -11.24 16.71
N PHE A 227 -9.56 -10.11 16.19
CA PHE A 227 -10.98 -9.76 16.16
C PHE A 227 -11.80 -10.77 15.33
N ILE A 228 -11.35 -11.11 14.13
CA ILE A 228 -12.02 -12.11 13.27
C ILE A 228 -12.10 -13.47 13.98
N THR A 229 -11.00 -13.90 14.61
CA THR A 229 -10.95 -15.17 15.33
C THR A 229 -11.88 -15.16 16.54
N TYR A 230 -11.92 -14.06 17.30
CA TYR A 230 -12.85 -13.87 18.41
C TYR A 230 -14.31 -13.95 17.96
N CYS A 231 -14.68 -13.21 16.92
CA CYS A 231 -16.03 -13.23 16.36
C CYS A 231 -16.41 -14.60 15.80
N GLY A 232 -15.49 -15.28 15.12
CA GLY A 232 -15.69 -16.64 14.62
C GLY A 232 -15.90 -17.67 15.72
N MET A 233 -15.19 -17.55 16.84
CA MET A 233 -15.41 -18.37 18.04
C MET A 233 -16.75 -18.04 18.72
N ALA A 234 -17.12 -16.76 18.81
CA ALA A 234 -18.40 -16.33 19.39
C ALA A 234 -19.59 -16.86 18.58
N PHE A 235 -19.51 -16.85 17.25
CA PHE A 235 -20.55 -17.38 16.36
C PHE A 235 -20.69 -18.90 16.48
N ARG A 236 -19.59 -19.64 16.60
CA ARG A 236 -19.59 -21.10 16.83
C ARG A 236 -20.14 -21.53 18.20
N ARG A 237 -20.20 -20.62 19.17
CA ARG A 237 -20.70 -20.89 20.53
C ARG A 237 -22.21 -20.68 20.70
N GLN A 238 -22.95 -20.28 19.68
CA GLN A 238 -24.42 -20.27 19.78
C GLN A 238 -24.95 -21.71 19.84
N PRO A 239 -25.61 -22.13 20.93
CA PRO A 239 -26.10 -23.49 21.06
C PRO A 239 -27.26 -23.74 20.08
N VAL A 240 -27.18 -24.84 19.32
CA VAL A 240 -28.33 -25.39 18.60
C VAL A 240 -29.44 -25.63 19.64
N PRO A 241 -30.66 -25.10 19.45
CA PRO A 241 -31.73 -25.37 20.40
C PRO A 241 -32.03 -26.87 20.37
N MET A 242 -31.73 -27.58 21.46
CA MET A 242 -32.26 -28.91 21.69
C MET A 242 -33.78 -28.79 21.75
N ARG A 243 -34.47 -29.13 20.67
CA ARG A 243 -35.87 -29.56 20.77
C ARG A 243 -35.86 -30.80 21.66
N VAL A 244 -36.25 -30.61 22.91
CA VAL A 244 -36.54 -31.69 23.85
C VAL A 244 -37.62 -32.56 23.20
N ILE A 245 -37.24 -33.77 22.78
CA ILE A 245 -38.19 -34.83 22.51
C ILE A 245 -38.84 -35.14 23.85
N GLN A 246 -40.06 -34.65 24.08
CA GLN A 246 -40.86 -35.09 25.21
C GLN A 246 -41.25 -36.55 24.99
N ALA A 247 -40.70 -37.45 25.80
CA ALA A 247 -41.20 -38.81 25.91
C ALA A 247 -42.44 -38.82 26.82
N PRO A 248 -43.57 -39.43 26.43
CA PRO A 248 -44.66 -39.69 27.36
C PRO A 248 -44.25 -40.76 28.38
N SER A 249 -44.54 -40.48 29.64
CA SER A 249 -44.17 -41.23 30.83
C SER A 249 -44.77 -42.63 30.90
N ALA A 250 -43.96 -43.63 31.25
CA ALA A 250 -44.43 -44.91 31.76
C ALA A 250 -44.92 -44.76 33.21
N ARG A 251 -46.23 -44.85 33.40
CA ARG A 251 -46.82 -45.38 34.64
C ARG A 251 -47.90 -46.36 34.26
N ASP A 252 -47.56 -47.63 34.43
CA ASP A 252 -48.50 -48.71 34.69
C ASP A 252 -48.43 -49.05 36.19
N SER A 253 -49.51 -49.62 36.73
CA SER A 253 -49.72 -50.17 38.09
C SER A 253 -50.30 -49.25 39.19
N ARG A 254 -51.64 -49.16 39.21
CA ARG A 254 -52.51 -49.78 40.22
C ARG A 254 -53.94 -49.89 39.71
#